data_AF-A0A0F9I3Z3-F1
#
_entry.id   AF-A0A0F9I3Z3-F1
#
_cell.length_a   1.000
_cell.length_b   1.000
_cell.length_c   1.000
_cell.angle_alpha   90.00
_cell.angle_beta   90.00
_cell.angle_gamma   90.00
#
_symmetry.space_group_name_H-M   'P 1'
#
loop_
_entity.id
_entity.type
_entity.pdbx_description
1 polymer ?
#
loop_
_entity_poly.entity_id
_entity_poly.type
_entity_poly.pdbx_seq_one_letter_code
_entity_poly.pdbx_strand_id
1 'polypeptide(L)'
;MARFRVVSPSIEFHTGSIGLSPQQVVARRHNLKSLGSGRYEILQPITFKLGEEIEVEGPLSKALLARVEPVGHSRQTVAPKQPAAPAAKNQPRPTPQQLARMNKTQLVALGKKLGLGQAESMNKADLAAAVKKKLGA
;
A
#
# COMPACT_ATOMS: atom_id res chain seq x y z
N MET A 1 6.35 -17.83 9.32
CA MET A 1 7.52 -16.98 9.02
C MET A 1 6.99 -15.71 8.38
N ALA A 2 7.54 -14.55 8.70
CA ALA A 2 7.03 -13.29 8.19
C ALA A 2 7.76 -12.94 6.89
N ARG A 3 7.00 -12.62 5.85
CA ARG A 3 7.53 -12.23 4.54
C ARG A 3 7.62 -10.73 4.46
N PHE A 4 8.75 -10.26 3.96
CA PHE A 4 9.02 -8.85 3.78
C PHE A 4 9.61 -8.59 2.40
N ARG A 5 9.34 -7.43 1.83
CA ARG A 5 9.92 -6.94 0.60
C ARG A 5 10.80 -5.76 0.93
N VAL A 6 11.96 -5.71 0.29
CA VAL A 6 12.92 -4.65 0.50
C VAL A 6 12.44 -3.39 -0.22
N VAL A 7 12.23 -2.30 0.53
CA VAL A 7 11.82 -1.00 -0.02
C VAL A 7 12.98 0.01 -0.08
N SER A 8 14.11 -0.31 0.54
CA SER A 8 15.34 0.46 0.46
C SER A 8 16.19 0.09 -0.77
N PRO A 9 17.07 0.98 -1.27
CA PRO A 9 17.98 0.69 -2.38
C PRO A 9 18.82 -0.56 -2.15
N SER A 10 19.31 -0.70 -0.92
CA SER A 10 20.00 -1.89 -0.42
C SER A 10 19.73 -2.07 1.07
N ILE A 11 19.72 -3.33 1.51
CA ILE A 11 19.65 -3.73 2.91
C ILE A 11 20.65 -4.87 3.12
N GLU A 12 21.37 -4.84 4.23
CA GLU A 12 22.34 -5.87 4.59
C GLU A 12 21.85 -6.62 5.83
N PHE A 13 21.98 -7.95 5.78
CA PHE A 13 21.73 -8.81 6.92
C PHE A 13 23.05 -9.44 7.35
N HIS A 14 23.41 -9.21 8.62
CA HIS A 14 24.65 -9.72 9.20
C HIS A 14 24.48 -11.07 9.91
N THR A 15 23.26 -11.37 10.38
CA THR A 15 22.95 -12.57 11.16
C THR A 15 21.45 -12.86 11.10
N GLY A 16 21.08 -14.10 11.43
CA GLY A 16 19.70 -14.56 11.53
C GLY A 16 19.35 -15.67 10.56
N SER A 17 18.14 -16.21 10.75
CA SER A 17 17.56 -17.27 9.92
C SER A 17 16.55 -16.68 8.95
N ILE A 18 16.77 -16.93 7.66
CA ILE A 18 15.93 -16.43 6.58
C ILE A 18 15.50 -17.55 5.64
N GLY A 19 14.27 -17.46 5.13
CA GLY A 19 13.80 -18.22 4.00
C GLY A 19 14.04 -17.42 2.72
N LEU A 20 14.64 -18.08 1.73
CA LEU A 20 14.95 -17.51 0.43
C LEU A 20 14.49 -18.44 -0.68
N SER A 21 14.14 -17.85 -1.82
CA SER A 21 13.86 -18.63 -3.02
C SER A 21 15.14 -19.31 -3.54
N PRO A 22 15.05 -20.49 -4.19
CA PRO A 22 16.23 -21.20 -4.70
C PRO A 22 17.13 -20.32 -5.59
N GLN A 23 16.53 -19.44 -6.40
CA GLN A 23 17.26 -18.50 -7.26
C GLN A 23 18.10 -17.48 -6.46
N GLN A 24 17.57 -16.97 -5.35
CA GLN A 24 18.27 -16.02 -4.47
C GLN A 24 19.41 -16.69 -3.69
N VAL A 25 19.24 -17.97 -3.37
CA VAL A 25 20.24 -18.78 -2.67
C VAL A 25 21.44 -19.03 -3.55
N VAL A 26 21.26 -19.35 -4.84
CA VAL A 26 22.38 -19.63 -5.76
C VAL A 26 23.39 -18.49 -5.77
N ALA A 27 22.92 -17.24 -5.84
CA ALA A 27 23.78 -16.06 -5.84
C ALA A 27 24.53 -15.82 -4.51
N ARG A 28 24.03 -16.39 -3.40
CA ARG A 28 24.47 -16.07 -2.02
C ARG A 28 24.87 -17.32 -1.23
N ARG A 29 24.97 -18.48 -1.88
CA ARG A 29 25.14 -19.79 -1.22
C ARG A 29 26.39 -19.85 -0.35
N HIS A 30 27.42 -19.09 -0.72
CA HIS A 30 28.68 -19.05 0.01
C HIS A 30 28.57 -18.31 1.35
N ASN A 31 27.56 -17.45 1.49
CA ASN A 31 27.31 -16.64 2.68
C ASN A 31 26.20 -17.24 3.55
N LEU A 32 25.62 -18.36 3.14
CA LEU A 32 24.45 -18.98 3.72
C LEU A 32 24.72 -20.43 4.11
N LYS A 33 24.24 -20.84 5.28
CA LYS A 33 24.22 -22.23 5.72
C LYS A 33 22.80 -22.76 5.67
N SER A 34 22.56 -23.81 4.88
CA SER A 34 21.24 -24.43 4.82
C SER A 34 20.89 -25.09 6.17
N LEU A 35 19.78 -24.66 6.78
CA LEU A 35 19.21 -25.28 7.98
C LEU A 35 18.16 -26.35 7.64
N GLY A 36 17.83 -26.51 6.35
CA GLY A 36 16.80 -27.43 5.86
C GLY A 36 15.43 -26.74 5.68
N SER A 37 14.51 -27.39 4.99
CA SER A 37 13.15 -26.88 4.73
C SER A 37 13.09 -25.47 4.10
N GLY A 38 14.05 -25.14 3.23
CA GLY A 38 14.14 -23.82 2.58
C GLY A 38 14.61 -22.69 3.49
N ARG A 39 15.15 -23.01 4.68
CA ARG A 39 15.72 -22.05 5.63
C ARG A 39 17.24 -22.01 5.55
N TYR A 40 17.77 -20.81 5.72
CA TYR A 40 19.18 -20.51 5.62
C TYR A 40 19.61 -19.61 6.78
N GLU A 41 20.70 -19.99 7.43
CA GLU A 41 21.39 -19.17 8.42
C GLU A 41 22.45 -18.31 7.72
N ILE A 42 22.48 -17.03 8.05
CA ILE A 42 23.42 -16.07 7.49
C ILE A 42 24.77 -16.24 8.21
N LEU A 43 25.80 -16.68 7.47
CA LEU A 43 27.17 -16.82 7.97
C LEU A 43 28.01 -15.55 7.72
N GLN A 44 27.79 -14.91 6.58
CA GLN A 44 28.45 -13.67 6.18
C GLN A 44 27.41 -12.63 5.78
N PRO A 45 27.72 -11.33 5.89
CA PRO A 45 26.80 -10.29 5.48
C PRO A 45 26.27 -10.51 4.06
N ILE A 46 24.95 -10.46 3.91
CA ILE A 46 24.30 -10.57 2.61
C ILE A 46 23.50 -9.31 2.31
N THR A 47 23.64 -8.83 1.07
CA THR A 47 22.92 -7.66 0.61
C THR A 47 21.73 -8.06 -0.28
N PHE A 48 20.58 -7.46 -0.01
CA PHE A 48 19.40 -7.53 -0.86
C PHE A 48 19.13 -6.19 -1.52
N LYS A 49 18.61 -6.26 -2.74
CA LYS A 49 18.26 -5.08 -3.54
C LYS A 49 16.79 -4.70 -3.34
N LEU A 50 16.47 -3.46 -3.69
CA LEU A 50 15.09 -2.98 -3.75
C LEU A 50 14.22 -3.94 -4.56
N GLY A 51 13.07 -4.30 -3.98
CA GLY A 51 12.08 -5.16 -4.60
C GLY A 51 12.28 -6.65 -4.34
N GLU A 52 13.39 -7.09 -3.73
CA GLU A 52 13.53 -8.50 -3.34
C GLU A 52 12.63 -8.85 -2.16
N GLU A 53 12.09 -10.06 -2.19
CA GLU A 53 11.31 -10.64 -1.10
C GLU A 53 12.21 -11.57 -0.26
N ILE A 54 12.06 -11.46 1.04
CA ILE A 54 12.77 -12.25 2.04
C ILE A 54 11.77 -12.77 3.07
N GLU A 55 11.95 -14.02 3.47
CA GLU A 55 11.19 -14.59 4.57
C GLU A 55 12.09 -14.59 5.80
N VAL A 56 11.63 -14.08 6.93
CA VAL A 56 12.44 -13.94 8.15
C VAL A 56 11.81 -14.75 9.26
N GLU A 57 12.64 -15.52 9.96
CA GLU A 57 12.26 -16.21 11.18
C GLU A 57 12.57 -15.32 12.39
N GLY A 58 11.52 -14.90 13.10
CA GLY A 58 11.64 -14.07 14.29
C GLY A 58 11.52 -12.56 14.04
N PRO A 59 11.75 -11.75 15.08
CA PRO A 59 11.59 -10.31 15.02
C PRO A 59 12.75 -9.64 14.27
N LEU A 60 12.42 -8.82 13.28
CA LEU A 60 13.40 -7.92 12.66
C LEU A 60 13.75 -6.77 13.59
N SER A 61 15.00 -6.32 13.56
CA SER A 61 15.39 -5.11 14.26
C SER A 61 14.60 -3.91 13.74
N LYS A 62 14.32 -2.93 14.61
CA LYS A 62 13.57 -1.72 14.26
C LYS A 62 14.20 -0.96 13.07
N ALA A 63 15.53 -1.01 12.94
CA ALA A 63 16.27 -0.42 11.84
C ALA A 63 15.98 -1.13 10.49
N LEU A 64 15.88 -2.45 10.49
CA LEU A 64 15.54 -3.22 9.29
C LEU A 64 14.06 -3.07 8.92
N LEU A 65 13.16 -3.02 9.91
CA LEU A 65 11.73 -2.79 9.69
C LEU A 65 11.42 -1.45 8.99
N ALA A 66 12.26 -0.42 9.15
CA ALA A 66 12.12 0.83 8.42
C ALA A 66 12.48 0.71 6.93
N ARG A 67 13.14 -0.38 6.54
CA ARG A 67 13.73 -0.61 5.20
C ARG A 67 13.04 -1.74 4.44
N VAL A 68 12.05 -2.39 5.05
CA VAL A 68 11.27 -3.48 4.45
C VAL A 68 9.77 -3.26 4.66
N GLU A 69 8.95 -3.73 3.72
CA GLU A 69 7.49 -3.76 3.83
C GLU A 69 7.02 -5.21 4.03
N PRO A 70 6.04 -5.50 4.90
CA PRO A 70 5.51 -6.85 5.05
C PRO A 70 4.69 -7.26 3.81
N VAL A 71 5.07 -8.34 3.14
CA VAL A 71 4.34 -8.90 1.99
C VAL A 71 3.51 -10.08 2.47
N GLY A 72 2.20 -9.86 2.62
CA GLY A 72 1.29 -10.92 3.05
C GLY A 72 1.16 -11.03 4.56
N HIS A 73 0.42 -10.09 5.14
CA HIS A 73 -0.61 -10.48 6.09
C HIS A 73 -1.92 -10.54 5.31
N SER A 74 -2.40 -11.75 5.01
CA SER A 74 -3.85 -11.91 4.88
C SER A 74 -4.43 -11.57 6.25
N ARG A 75 -5.02 -10.38 6.36
CA ARG A 75 -6.00 -9.98 7.38
C ARG A 75 -5.53 -10.03 8.83
N GLN A 76 -4.69 -9.08 9.23
CA GLN A 76 -4.95 -8.36 10.47
C GLN A 76 -4.76 -6.87 10.25
N THR A 77 -5.86 -6.16 10.45
CA THR A 77 -6.01 -4.73 10.55
C THR A 77 -5.06 -4.15 11.60
N VAL A 78 -3.89 -3.68 11.17
CA VAL A 78 -3.22 -2.56 11.82
C VAL A 78 -2.96 -1.52 10.75
N ALA A 79 -3.79 -0.48 10.80
CA ALA A 79 -3.70 0.70 9.97
C ALA A 79 -2.25 1.21 9.96
N PRO A 80 -1.73 1.65 8.80
CA PRO A 80 -0.49 2.39 8.79
C PRO A 80 -0.71 3.65 9.64
N LYS A 81 0.03 3.76 10.76
CA LYS A 81 0.32 5.04 11.40
C LYS A 81 1.24 5.82 10.45
N GLN A 82 0.64 6.28 9.36
CA GLN A 82 0.88 7.60 8.80
C GLN A 82 0.85 8.60 9.97
N PRO A 83 1.75 9.60 10.06
CA PRO A 83 1.57 10.70 10.99
C PRO A 83 0.14 11.22 10.79
N ALA A 84 -0.62 11.28 11.88
CA ALA A 84 -2.06 11.48 11.87
C ALA A 84 -2.47 12.69 11.01
N ALA A 85 -3.02 12.40 9.83
CA ALA A 85 -4.15 13.13 9.29
C ALA A 85 -5.35 12.17 9.42
N PRO A 86 -6.36 12.50 10.22
CA PRO A 86 -7.33 11.52 10.71
C PRO A 86 -8.35 11.10 9.64
N ALA A 87 -8.85 9.88 9.83
CA ALA A 87 -10.18 9.40 9.44
C ALA A 87 -10.45 9.12 7.95
N ALA A 88 -10.10 7.91 7.53
CA ALA A 88 -10.83 7.20 6.48
C ALA A 88 -12.18 6.66 7.04
N LYS A 89 -13.22 7.48 6.96
CA LYS A 89 -14.62 7.06 6.77
C LYS A 89 -15.28 8.17 5.95
N ASN A 90 -15.87 7.79 4.82
CA ASN A 90 -16.41 8.62 3.73
C ASN A 90 -15.40 9.04 2.66
N GLN A 91 -15.68 8.62 1.43
CA GLN A 91 -15.31 9.40 0.25
C GLN A 91 -15.61 10.88 0.54
N PRO A 92 -14.70 11.83 0.28
CA PRO A 92 -15.01 13.23 0.48
C PRO A 92 -16.19 13.55 -0.45
N ARG A 93 -17.38 13.71 0.13
CA ARG A 93 -18.49 14.34 -0.58
C ARG A 93 -17.91 15.68 -1.06
N PRO A 94 -17.90 15.95 -2.37
CA PRO A 94 -17.33 17.19 -2.85
C PRO A 94 -18.05 18.32 -2.14
N THR A 95 -17.27 19.19 -1.49
CA THR A 95 -17.83 20.33 -0.76
C THR A 95 -18.64 21.21 -1.72
N PRO A 96 -19.66 21.95 -1.26
CA PRO A 96 -20.42 22.87 -2.10
C PRO A 96 -19.54 23.86 -2.89
N GLN A 97 -18.39 24.27 -2.33
CA GLN A 97 -17.40 25.10 -3.03
C GLN A 97 -16.67 24.34 -4.15
N GLN A 98 -16.39 23.04 -3.99
CA GLN A 98 -15.81 22.22 -5.06
C GLN A 98 -16.80 22.01 -6.20
N LEU A 99 -18.08 21.77 -5.90
CA LEU A 99 -19.14 21.64 -6.91
C LEU A 99 -19.27 22.91 -7.78
N ALA A 100 -19.13 24.10 -7.19
CA ALA A 100 -19.18 25.36 -7.93
C ALA A 100 -17.98 25.55 -8.88
N ARG A 101 -16.81 25.01 -8.50
CA ARG A 101 -15.57 25.06 -9.29
C ARG A 101 -15.49 23.97 -10.37
N MET A 102 -16.32 22.94 -10.29
CA MET A 102 -16.34 21.86 -11.28
C MET A 102 -16.93 22.34 -12.61
N ASN A 103 -16.35 21.86 -13.71
CA ASN A 103 -16.86 22.13 -15.05
C ASN A 103 -18.12 21.28 -15.33
N LYS A 104 -18.96 21.73 -16.29
CA LYS A 104 -20.25 21.08 -16.59
C LYS A 104 -20.09 19.58 -16.83
N THR A 105 -19.09 19.16 -17.61
CA THR A 105 -18.79 17.74 -17.88
C THR A 105 -18.52 16.93 -16.61
N GLN A 106 -17.83 17.51 -15.62
CA GLN A 106 -17.53 16.85 -14.36
C GLN A 106 -18.78 16.73 -13.47
N LEU A 107 -19.63 17.77 -13.48
CA LEU A 107 -20.93 17.74 -12.79
C LEU A 107 -21.89 16.71 -13.42
N VAL A 108 -21.85 16.56 -14.75
CA VAL A 108 -22.65 15.56 -15.47
C VAL A 108 -22.21 14.15 -15.10
N ALA A 109 -20.90 13.89 -15.11
CA ALA A 109 -20.34 12.60 -14.73
C ALA A 109 -20.69 12.25 -13.27
N LEU A 110 -20.61 13.24 -12.37
CA LEU A 110 -20.98 13.07 -10.97
C LEU A 110 -22.49 12.82 -10.80
N GLY A 111 -23.34 13.53 -11.56
CA GLY A 111 -24.78 13.31 -11.59
C GLY A 111 -25.15 11.91 -12.08
N LYS A 112 -24.55 11.43 -13.17
CA LYS A 112 -24.73 10.05 -13.67
C LYS A 112 -24.33 9.03 -12.60
N LYS A 113 -23.20 9.25 -11.93
CA LYS A 113 -22.72 8.38 -10.84
C LYS A 113 -23.66 8.35 -9.63
N LEU A 114 -24.40 9.43 -9.40
CA LEU A 114 -25.42 9.56 -8.34
C LEU A 114 -26.83 9.12 -8.78
N GLY A 115 -26.98 8.61 -10.00
CA GLY A 115 -28.25 8.14 -10.56
C GLY A 115 -29.19 9.27 -11.03
N LEU A 116 -28.67 10.47 -11.30
CA LEU A 116 -29.45 11.55 -11.91
C LEU A 116 -29.52 11.34 -13.43
N GLY A 117 -30.56 10.65 -13.88
CA GLY A 117 -30.77 10.30 -15.30
C GLY A 117 -30.90 11.48 -16.26
N GLN A 118 -31.15 12.70 -15.75
CA GLN A 118 -31.26 13.94 -16.55
C GLN A 118 -30.05 14.88 -16.40
N ALA A 119 -28.92 14.38 -15.90
CA ALA A 119 -27.74 15.21 -15.64
C ALA A 119 -27.21 15.95 -16.89
N GLU A 120 -27.39 15.39 -18.09
CA GLU A 120 -26.90 15.97 -19.36
C GLU A 120 -27.77 17.12 -19.89
N SER A 121 -29.06 17.08 -19.59
CA SER A 121 -30.06 18.04 -20.07
C SER A 121 -30.17 19.27 -19.18
N MET A 122 -29.56 19.24 -17.98
CA MET A 122 -29.63 20.33 -17.00
C MET A 122 -28.55 21.39 -17.24
N ASN A 123 -28.89 22.65 -16.93
CA ASN A 123 -27.93 23.74 -16.89
C ASN A 123 -26.96 23.56 -15.70
N LYS A 124 -25.74 24.09 -15.84
CA LYS A 124 -24.65 23.86 -14.86
C LYS A 124 -25.08 24.18 -13.41
N ALA A 125 -25.81 25.28 -13.21
CA ALA A 125 -26.29 25.70 -11.90
C ALA A 125 -27.31 24.72 -11.30
N ASP A 126 -28.27 24.28 -12.12
CA ASP A 126 -29.31 23.34 -11.73
C ASP A 126 -28.74 21.95 -11.43
N LEU A 127 -27.81 21.49 -12.26
CA LEU A 127 -27.08 20.25 -12.07
C LEU A 127 -26.24 20.24 -10.78
N ALA A 128 -25.53 21.34 -10.49
CA ALA A 128 -24.78 21.47 -9.24
C ALA A 128 -25.71 21.43 -8.01
N ALA A 129 -26.90 22.05 -8.10
CA ALA A 129 -27.91 22.02 -7.05
C ALA A 129 -28.51 20.62 -6.86
N ALA A 130 -28.84 19.92 -7.95
CA ALA A 130 -29.38 18.55 -7.93
C ALA A 130 -28.37 17.56 -7.34
N VAL A 131 -27.09 17.66 -7.73
CA VAL A 131 -25.99 16.87 -7.17
C VAL A 131 -25.80 17.18 -5.68
N LYS A 132 -25.81 18.45 -5.29
CA LYS A 132 -25.72 18.87 -3.88
C LYS A 132 -26.87 18.29 -3.03
N LYS A 133 -28.11 18.36 -3.54
CA LYS A 133 -29.30 17.81 -2.88
C LYS A 133 -29.22 16.29 -2.71
N LYS A 134 -28.72 15.57 -3.71
CA LYS A 134 -28.55 14.10 -3.66
C LYS A 134 -27.41 13.67 -2.72
N LEU A 135 -26.38 14.51 -2.55
CA LEU A 135 -25.26 14.29 -1.63
C LEU A 135 -25.61 14.57 -0.16
N GLY A 136 -26.82 15.06 0.15
CA GLY A 136 -27.33 15.22 1.51
C GLY A 136 -26.57 16.27 2.32
N ALA A 137 -26.82 17.54 2.00
CA ALA A 137 -26.74 18.65 2.95
C ALA A 137 -28.17 19.04 3.33
#